data_AF-A0A934P770-F1
#
_entry.id   AF-A0A934P770-F1
#
_cell.length_a   1.000
_cell.length_b   1.000
_cell.length_c   1.000
_cell.angle_alpha   90.00
_cell.angle_beta   90.00
_cell.angle_gamma   90.00
#
_symmetry.space_group_name_H-M   'P 1'
#
loop_
_entity.id
_entity.type
_entity.pdbx_description
1 polymer ?
#
loop_
_entity_poly.entity_id
_entity_poly.type
_entity_poly.pdbx_seq_one_letter_code
_entity_poly.pdbx_strand_id
1 'polypeptide(L)' 'MSAEAGELEFSLDLTLGEAHRRSAVLQAIGDDWDPIAVLAAEEQAYDMLYSGLDSDQQRIYDELVVAGVLPNRAVRDHAN' A
#
# COMPACT_ATOMS: atom_id res chain seq x y z
N MET A 1 -42.76 -35.21 11.10
CA MET A 1 -42.54 -33.78 11.38
C MET A 1 -41.12 -33.46 10.95
N SER A 2 -40.93 -33.14 9.67
CA SER A 2 -39.63 -32.66 9.18
C SER A 2 -39.64 -31.16 9.31
N ALA A 3 -38.76 -30.61 10.15
CA ALA A 3 -38.51 -29.18 10.17
C ALA A 3 -37.78 -28.85 8.87
N GLU A 4 -38.44 -28.15 7.95
CA GLU A 4 -37.74 -27.50 6.86
C GLU A 4 -36.77 -26.49 7.48
N ALA A 5 -35.48 -26.74 7.32
CA ALA A 5 -34.46 -25.77 7.63
C ALA A 5 -34.63 -24.63 6.62
N GLY A 6 -35.34 -23.57 7.03
CA GLY A 6 -35.51 -22.38 6.21
C GLY A 6 -34.15 -21.81 5.82
N GLU A 7 -33.94 -21.62 4.52
CA GLU A 7 -32.74 -21.04 3.96
C GLU A 7 -32.64 -19.57 4.40
N LEU A 8 -31.60 -19.23 5.17
CA LEU A 8 -31.36 -17.87 5.63
C LEU A 8 -30.51 -17.13 4.59
N GLU A 9 -31.08 -16.09 3.99
CA GLU A 9 -30.34 -15.22 3.07
C GLU A 9 -29.36 -14.34 3.85
N PHE A 10 -28.07 -14.47 3.54
CA PHE A 10 -27.01 -13.66 4.10
C PHE A 10 -26.41 -12.76 3.02
N SER A 11 -26.56 -11.44 3.20
CA SER A 11 -25.96 -10.42 2.33
C SER A 11 -24.99 -9.56 3.14
N LEU A 12 -23.78 -9.34 2.64
CA LEU A 12 -22.78 -8.47 3.25
C LEU A 12 -22.48 -7.29 2.33
N ASP A 13 -22.65 -6.07 2.86
CA ASP A 13 -22.19 -4.85 2.20
C ASP A 13 -20.68 -4.68 2.48
N LEU A 14 -19.86 -5.01 1.48
CA LEU A 14 -18.41 -4.88 1.55
C LEU A 14 -17.94 -3.42 1.55
N THR A 15 -18.70 -2.51 0.96
CA THR A 15 -18.36 -1.08 0.93
C THR A 15 -18.52 -0.48 2.32
N LEU A 16 -19.63 -0.80 2.99
CA LEU A 16 -19.84 -0.41 4.39
C LEU A 16 -18.82 -1.08 5.32
N GLY A 17 -18.56 -2.37 5.13
CA GLY A 17 -17.55 -3.11 5.89
C GLY A 17 -16.16 -2.47 5.77
N GLU A 18 -15.77 -2.08 4.55
CA GLU A 18 -14.49 -1.42 4.29
C GLU A 18 -14.41 -0.03 4.94
N ALA A 19 -15.49 0.75 4.91
CA ALA A 19 -15.55 2.04 5.58
C ALA A 19 -15.33 1.91 7.10
N HIS A 20 -15.96 0.92 7.74
CA HIS A 20 -15.74 0.63 9.15
C HIS A 20 -14.31 0.19 9.44
N ARG A 21 -13.73 -0.68 8.61
CA ARG A 21 -12.35 -1.13 8.77
C ARG A 21 -11.37 0.04 8.69
N ARG A 22 -11.51 0.92 7.69
CA ARG A 22 -10.67 2.13 7.55
C ARG A 22 -10.82 3.07 8.73
N SER A 23 -12.06 3.30 9.20
CA SER A 23 -12.30 4.14 10.38
C SER A 23 -11.64 3.58 11.64
N ALA A 24 -11.75 2.27 11.89
CA ALA A 24 -11.11 1.61 13.02
C ALA A 24 -9.57 1.69 12.95
N VAL A 25 -8.99 1.56 11.75
CA VAL A 25 -7.55 1.73 11.53
C VAL A 25 -7.11 3.16 11.85
N LEU A 26 -7.82 4.18 11.35
CA LEU A 26 -7.50 5.58 11.63
C LEU A 26 -7.59 5.89 13.13
N GLN A 27 -8.61 5.37 13.81
CA GLN A 27 -8.74 5.52 15.27
C GLN A 27 -7.59 4.85 16.03
N ALA A 28 -7.13 3.68 15.59
CA ALA A 28 -6.04 2.96 16.24
C ALA A 28 -4.68 3.64 16.05
N ILE A 29 -4.48 4.33 14.92
CA ILE A 29 -3.27 5.10 14.62
C ILE A 29 -3.19 6.35 15.52
N GLY A 30 -4.32 7.02 15.75
CA GLY A 30 -4.40 8.19 16.64
C GLY A 30 -4.14 9.53 15.94
N ASP A 31 -4.37 10.62 16.68
CA ASP A 31 -4.43 11.99 16.13
C ASP A 31 -3.06 12.60 15.81
N ASP A 32 -1.97 12.02 16.32
CA ASP A 32 -0.60 12.49 16.07
C ASP A 32 -0.04 12.01 14.71
N TRP A 33 -0.80 11.24 13.95
CA TRP A 33 -0.36 10.73 12.66
C TRP A 33 -0.46 11.78 11.56
N ASP A 34 0.71 12.17 11.06
CA ASP A 34 0.85 12.97 9.85
C ASP A 34 1.10 12.04 8.64
N PRO A 35 0.07 11.71 7.83
CA PRO A 35 0.23 10.82 6.69
C PRO A 35 1.17 11.39 5.62
N ILE A 36 1.28 12.72 5.51
CA ILE A 36 2.17 13.37 4.53
C ILE A 36 3.62 13.21 4.97
N ALA A 37 3.91 13.43 6.26
CA ALA A 37 5.25 13.20 6.79
C ALA A 37 5.67 11.73 6.71
N VAL A 38 4.75 10.78 6.98
CA VAL A 38 5.03 9.34 6.85
C VAL A 38 5.32 8.97 5.40
N LEU A 39 4.52 9.45 4.44
CA LEU A 39 4.78 9.20 3.02
C LEU A 39 6.14 9.76 2.60
N ALA A 40 6.47 11.00 2.96
CA ALA A 40 7.77 11.59 2.65
C ALA A 40 8.94 10.80 3.25
N ALA A 41 8.79 10.28 4.47
CA ALA A 41 9.79 9.43 5.11
C ALA A 41 9.95 8.07 4.41
N GLU A 42 8.85 7.46 3.95
CA GLU A 42 8.89 6.24 3.14
C GLU A 42 9.60 6.47 1.81
N GLU A 43 9.36 7.61 1.15
CA GLU A 43 10.06 7.96 -0.09
C GLU A 43 11.57 8.09 0.13
N GLN A 44 11.98 8.81 1.18
CA GLN A 44 13.38 8.94 1.55
C GLN A 44 14.03 7.58 1.86
N ALA A 45 13.33 6.72 2.60
CA ALA A 45 13.81 5.37 2.90
C ALA A 45 13.97 4.52 1.63
N TYR A 46 13.05 4.68 0.66
CA TYR A 46 13.13 3.99 -0.63
C TYR A 46 14.36 4.45 -1.43
N ASP A 47 14.65 5.75 -1.46
CA ASP A 47 15.84 6.27 -2.14
C ASP A 47 17.13 5.80 -1.49
N MET A 48 17.15 5.74 -0.16
CA MET A 48 18.27 5.18 0.60
C MET A 48 18.50 3.70 0.29
N LEU A 49 17.43 2.90 0.15
CA LEU A 49 17.52 1.46 -0.14
C LEU A 49 18.25 1.16 -1.45
N TYR A 50 18.05 2.01 -2.46
CA TYR A 50 18.71 1.89 -3.77
C TYR A 50 19.81 2.93 -3.97
N SER A 51 20.31 3.51 -2.88
CA SER A 51 21.48 4.38 -2.90
C SER A 51 22.77 3.55 -2.91
N GLY A 52 23.80 4.06 -3.58
CA GLY A 52 25.13 3.44 -3.56
C GLY A 52 25.23 2.07 -4.23
N LEU A 53 24.32 1.75 -5.15
CA LEU A 53 24.40 0.51 -5.93
C LEU A 53 25.70 0.46 -6.73
N ASP A 54 26.34 -0.70 -6.73
CA ASP A 54 27.44 -0.98 -7.65
C ASP A 54 26.91 -1.17 -9.09
N SER A 55 27.82 -1.36 -10.05
CA SER A 55 27.47 -1.46 -11.46
C SER A 55 26.55 -2.65 -11.79
N ASP A 56 26.73 -3.78 -11.13
CA ASP A 56 25.92 -4.97 -11.37
C ASP A 56 24.54 -4.84 -10.73
N GLN A 57 24.50 -4.29 -9.52
CA GLN A 57 23.26 -3.97 -8.82
C GLN A 57 22.44 -2.91 -9.56
N GLN A 58 23.09 -1.86 -10.08
CA GLN A 58 22.42 -0.82 -10.86
C GLN A 58 21.83 -1.38 -12.14
N ARG A 59 22.54 -2.28 -12.84
CA ARG A 59 22.02 -2.96 -14.04
C ARG A 59 20.76 -3.77 -13.72
N ILE A 60 20.76 -4.54 -12.63
CA ILE A 60 19.59 -5.32 -12.21
C ILE A 60 18.42 -4.40 -11.84
N TYR A 61 18.69 -3.30 -11.12
CA TYR A 61 17.68 -2.29 -10.81
C TYR A 61 17.04 -1.74 -12.09
N ASP A 62 17.84 -1.36 -13.08
CA ASP A 62 17.37 -0.83 -14.36
C ASP A 62 16.51 -1.85 -15.13
N GLU A 63 16.93 -3.12 -15.16
CA GLU A 63 16.15 -4.23 -15.76
C GLU A 63 14.79 -4.39 -15.08
N LEU A 64 14.73 -4.32 -13.76
CA LEU A 64 13.49 -4.43 -12.99
C LEU A 64 12.57 -3.21 -13.20
N VAL A 65 13.13 -2.02 -13.39
CA VAL A 65 12.36 -0.82 -13.73
C VAL A 65 11.75 -0.96 -15.12
N VAL A 66 12.53 -1.41 -16.11
CA VAL A 66 12.04 -1.64 -17.49
C VAL A 66 10.95 -2.71 -17.52
N ALA A 67 11.08 -3.76 -16.71
CA ALA A 67 10.07 -4.81 -16.58
C ALA A 67 8.80 -4.37 -15.81
N GLY A 68 8.79 -3.17 -15.22
CA GLY A 68 7.67 -2.66 -14.41
C GLY A 68 7.55 -3.32 -13.04
N VAL A 69 8.58 -4.05 -12.59
CA VAL A 69 8.63 -4.66 -11.26
C VAL A 69 8.95 -3.60 -10.20
N LEU A 70 9.87 -2.69 -10.52
CA LEU A 70 10.22 -1.57 -9.65
C LEU A 70 9.78 -0.22 -10.26
N PRO A 71 9.32 0.74 -9.45
CA PRO A 71 9.06 2.09 -9.90
C PRO A 71 10.35 2.83 -10.27
N ASN A 72 10.26 3.69 -11.30
CA ASN A 72 11.37 4.55 -11.72
C ASN A 72 11.54 5.74 -10.76
N ARG A 73 12.67 5.79 -10.04
CA ARG A 73 13.01 6.88 -9.11
C ARG A 73 13.06 8.26 -9.79
N ALA A 74 13.63 8.36 -10.99
CA ALA A 74 13.81 9.65 -11.68
C ALA A 74 12.48 10.27 -12.15
N VAL A 75 11.44 9.47 -12.34
CA VAL A 75 10.09 9.95 -12.71
C VAL A 75 9.32 10.40 -11.46
N ARG A 76 9.57 9.76 -10.30
CA ARG A 76 8.96 10.13 -9.02
C ARG A 76 9.47 11.48 -8.50
N ASP A 77 10.76 11.77 -8.64
CA ASP A 77 11.35 13.06 -8.20
C ASP A 77 10.77 14.29 -8.92
N HIS A 78 10.21 14.12 -10.13
CA HIS A 78 9.63 15.22 -10.91
C HIS A 78 8.12 15.40 -10.71
N ALA A 79 7.47 14.54 -9.91
CA ALA A 79 6.03 14.58 -9.67
C ALA A 79 5.65 15.37 -8.39
N ASN A 80 6.62 15.95 -7.68
CA ASN A 80 6.45 16.71 -6.44
C ASN A 80 6.91 18.16 -6.59
#